data_AF-X1IIP2-F1
#
_entry.id   AF-X1IIP2-F1
#
_cell.length_a   1.000
_cell.length_b   1.000
_cell.length_c   1.000
_cell.angle_alpha   90.00
_cell.angle_beta   90.00
_cell.angle_gamma   90.00
#
_symmetry.space_group_name_H-M   'P 1'
#
loop_
_entity.id
_entity.type
_entity.pdbx_description
1 polymer ?
#
loop_
_entity_poly.entity_id
_entity_poly.type
_entity_poly.pdbx_seq_one_letter_code
_entity_poly.pdbx_strand_id
1 'polypeptide(L)'
;MPLVFLVTKYQLLRHGLKSGRFPQVIPFGGSSPLGVTGFVNASFELKEQIMKGEIPEPDYIYVASGTMGTAAGLLLGLRAANLKSQVIPVRVTGQKLVSVKGMVKLIRKTNSLLHSLDPSFP
;
A
#
# COMPACT_ATOMS: atom_id res chain seq x y z
N MET A 1 -2.62 -21.37 7.94
CA MET A 1 -1.31 -20.76 7.65
C MET A 1 -0.26 -20.74 8.79
N PRO A 2 -0.41 -21.34 10.00
CA PRO A 2 0.66 -21.28 11.02
C PRO A 2 1.99 -21.91 10.55
N LEU A 3 1.89 -23.04 9.84
CA LEU A 3 3.05 -23.81 9.38
C LEU A 3 3.93 -23.04 8.39
N VAL A 4 3.31 -22.28 7.48
CA VAL A 4 4.05 -21.47 6.48
C VAL A 4 4.90 -20.42 7.18
N PHE A 5 4.35 -19.68 8.15
CA PHE A 5 5.11 -18.67 8.90
C PHE A 5 6.27 -19.29 9.70
N LEU A 6 6.06 -20.47 10.29
CA LEU A 6 7.11 -21.16 11.04
C LEU A 6 8.27 -21.57 10.12
N VAL A 7 7.94 -22.16 8.97
CA VAL A 7 8.94 -22.57 7.97
C VAL A 7 9.66 -21.36 7.38
N THR A 8 8.95 -20.27 7.06
CA THR A 8 9.58 -19.03 6.59
C THR A 8 10.55 -18.47 7.62
N LYS A 9 10.16 -18.41 8.91
CA LYS A 9 11.07 -17.96 9.98
C LYS A 9 12.30 -18.84 10.10
N TYR A 10 12.12 -20.17 10.05
CA TYR A 10 13.23 -21.11 10.07
C TYR A 10 14.20 -20.88 8.90
N GLN A 11 13.67 -20.69 7.68
CA GLN A 11 14.49 -20.44 6.49
C GLN A 11 15.25 -19.11 6.59
N LEU A 12 14.62 -18.05 7.09
CA LEU A 12 15.28 -16.75 7.30
C LEU A 12 16.44 -16.87 8.30
N LEU A 13 16.22 -17.56 9.42
CA LEU A 13 17.25 -17.79 10.43
C LEU A 13 18.40 -18.67 9.89
N ARG A 14 18.06 -19.79 9.26
CA ARG A 14 19.03 -20.69 8.64
C ARG A 14 19.89 -19.97 7.60
N HIS A 15 19.28 -19.11 6.79
CA HIS A 15 20.01 -18.33 5.79
C HIS A 15 20.93 -17.30 6.47
N GLY A 16 20.42 -16.53 7.43
CA GLY A 16 21.22 -15.55 8.18
C GLY A 16 22.44 -16.17 8.86
N LEU A 17 22.27 -17.34 9.48
CA LEU A 17 23.38 -18.08 10.10
C LEU A 17 24.40 -18.61 9.09
N LYS A 18 23.97 -18.97 7.87
CA LYS A 18 24.86 -19.53 6.85
C LYS A 18 25.59 -18.47 6.02
N SER A 19 24.92 -17.36 5.67
CA SER A 19 25.47 -16.34 4.76
C SER A 19 25.95 -15.08 5.49
N GLY A 20 25.70 -14.96 6.81
CA GLY A 20 25.98 -13.75 7.59
C GLY A 20 25.06 -12.57 7.24
N ARG A 21 24.05 -12.77 6.39
CA ARG A 21 23.11 -11.73 5.93
C ARG A 21 21.67 -12.23 6.06
N PHE A 22 20.82 -11.42 6.67
CA PHE A 22 19.39 -11.70 6.73
C PHE A 22 18.69 -11.26 5.44
N PRO A 23 17.89 -12.14 4.79
CA PRO A 23 17.11 -11.76 3.62
C PRO A 23 16.11 -10.65 3.97
N GLN A 24 15.89 -9.73 3.03
CA GLN A 24 14.84 -8.72 3.17
C GLN A 24 13.48 -9.36 2.93
N VAL A 25 12.60 -9.25 3.93
CA VAL A 25 11.25 -9.83 3.86
C VAL A 25 10.31 -8.83 3.21
N ILE A 26 9.76 -9.19 2.05
CA ILE A 26 8.64 -8.48 1.43
C ILE A 26 7.35 -9.14 1.93
N PRO A 27 6.43 -8.38 2.56
CA PRO A 27 5.18 -8.96 3.06
C PRO A 27 4.29 -9.41 1.91
N PHE A 28 3.30 -10.25 2.23
CA PHE A 28 2.31 -10.71 1.26
C PHE A 28 1.68 -9.52 0.50
N GLY A 29 1.67 -9.61 -0.82
CA GLY A 29 1.22 -8.55 -1.73
C GLY A 29 2.02 -7.24 -1.68
N GLY A 30 3.22 -7.22 -1.09
CA GLY A 30 4.07 -6.04 -1.00
C GLY A 30 3.54 -4.93 -0.08
N SER A 31 2.38 -5.14 0.56
CA SER A 31 1.68 -4.14 1.37
C SER A 31 2.45 -3.78 2.63
N SER A 32 3.26 -2.75 2.51
CA SER A 32 4.14 -2.16 3.51
C SER A 32 4.12 -0.64 3.37
N PRO A 33 4.53 0.14 4.38
CA PRO A 33 4.60 1.60 4.24
C PRO A 33 5.36 2.04 2.98
N LEU A 34 6.50 1.40 2.70
CA LEU A 34 7.28 1.64 1.48
C LEU A 34 6.55 1.16 0.22
N GLY A 35 6.01 -0.06 0.20
CA GLY A 35 5.32 -0.57 -1.00
C GLY A 35 4.06 0.23 -1.38
N VAL A 36 3.40 0.83 -0.39
CA VAL A 36 2.20 1.68 -0.61
C VAL A 36 2.55 2.99 -1.31
N THR A 37 3.78 3.51 -1.19
CA THR A 37 4.16 4.78 -1.82
C THR A 37 4.05 4.73 -3.35
N GLY A 38 4.20 3.55 -3.96
CA GLY A 38 3.97 3.39 -5.41
C GLY A 38 2.55 3.78 -5.83
N PHE A 39 1.54 3.40 -5.05
CA PHE A 39 0.14 3.78 -5.34
C PHE A 39 -0.22 5.19 -4.87
N VAL A 40 0.57 5.76 -3.96
CA VAL A 40 0.54 7.21 -3.71
C VAL A 40 1.00 7.95 -4.97
N ASN A 41 2.12 7.53 -5.56
CA ASN A 41 2.64 8.10 -6.81
C ASN A 41 1.65 7.96 -7.97
N ALA A 42 0.98 6.80 -8.09
CA ALA A 42 -0.05 6.57 -9.10
C ALA A 42 -1.21 7.61 -9.02
N SER A 43 -1.47 8.19 -7.84
CA SER A 43 -2.47 9.24 -7.70
C SER A 43 -1.99 10.59 -8.26
N PHE A 44 -0.67 10.85 -8.21
CA PHE A 44 -0.07 12.00 -8.87
C PHE A 44 0.01 11.81 -10.39
N GLU A 45 0.31 10.60 -10.85
CA GLU A 45 0.22 10.23 -12.28
C GLU A 45 -1.21 10.48 -12.80
N LEU A 46 -2.23 10.04 -12.05
CA LEU A 46 -3.63 10.31 -12.39
C LEU A 46 -3.94 11.81 -12.44
N LYS A 47 -3.47 12.59 -11.46
CA LYS A 47 -3.64 14.05 -11.47
C LYS A 47 -3.03 14.68 -12.72
N GLU A 48 -1.84 14.23 -13.11
CA GLU A 48 -1.16 14.75 -14.29
C GLU A 48 -1.96 14.46 -15.58
N GLN A 49 -2.50 13.25 -15.71
CA GLN A 49 -3.37 12.87 -16.83
C GLN A 49 -4.65 13.73 -16.89
N ILE A 50 -5.24 14.02 -15.73
CA ILE A 50 -6.40 14.93 -15.63
C ILE A 50 -6.03 16.35 -16.07
N MET A 51 -4.90 16.87 -15.59
CA MET A 51 -4.43 18.22 -15.95
C MET A 51 -4.09 18.35 -17.44
N LYS A 52 -3.63 17.27 -18.08
CA LYS A 52 -3.39 17.21 -19.54
C LYS A 52 -4.67 17.06 -20.35
N GLY A 53 -5.82 16.82 -19.70
CA GLY A 53 -7.10 16.60 -20.38
C GLY A 53 -7.18 15.24 -21.08
N GLU A 54 -6.31 14.29 -20.73
CA GLU A 54 -6.36 12.92 -21.29
C GLU A 54 -7.62 12.18 -20.82
N ILE A 55 -8.03 12.45 -19.58
CA ILE A 55 -9.25 11.93 -18.97
C ILE A 55 -9.86 13.00 -18.04
N PRO A 56 -11.19 13.03 -17.85
CA PRO A 56 -11.79 13.81 -16.77
C PRO A 56 -11.43 13.20 -15.40
N GLU A 57 -11.53 14.02 -14.35
CA GLU A 57 -11.42 13.50 -12.99
C GLU A 57 -12.54 12.50 -12.71
N PRO A 58 -12.23 11.23 -12.35
CA PRO A 58 -13.25 10.23 -12.10
C PRO A 58 -13.94 10.46 -10.76
N ASP A 59 -15.25 10.26 -10.68
CA ASP A 59 -15.96 10.26 -9.39
C ASP A 59 -15.53 9.09 -8.51
N TYR A 60 -15.31 7.92 -9.12
CA TYR A 60 -15.01 6.67 -8.42
C TYR A 60 -13.86 5.91 -9.08
N ILE A 61 -12.98 5.34 -8.25
CA ILE A 61 -11.87 4.47 -8.64
C ILE A 61 -12.06 3.12 -7.96
N TYR A 62 -12.47 2.11 -8.73
CA TYR A 62 -12.68 0.76 -8.23
C TYR A 62 -11.38 -0.04 -8.30
N VAL A 63 -11.00 -0.69 -7.19
CA VAL A 63 -9.79 -1.52 -7.14
C VAL A 63 -10.00 -2.82 -6.37
N ALA A 64 -9.38 -3.90 -6.82
CA ALA A 64 -9.33 -5.14 -6.07
C ALA A 64 -8.56 -4.95 -4.74
N SER A 65 -9.14 -5.45 -3.65
CA SER A 65 -8.59 -5.31 -2.30
C SER A 65 -8.31 -6.68 -1.68
N GLY A 66 -7.03 -7.07 -1.70
CA GLY A 66 -6.51 -8.29 -1.08
C GLY A 66 -5.74 -7.98 0.20
N THR A 67 -4.53 -7.43 0.08
CA THR A 67 -3.71 -6.98 1.23
C THR A 67 -3.80 -5.48 1.48
N MET A 68 -4.71 -4.81 0.77
CA MET A 68 -5.09 -3.41 0.92
C MET A 68 -4.05 -2.37 0.48
N GLY A 69 -2.84 -2.74 0.08
CA GLY A 69 -1.78 -1.78 -0.29
C GLY A 69 -2.16 -0.82 -1.42
N THR A 70 -2.77 -1.33 -2.49
CA THR A 70 -3.26 -0.52 -3.61
C THR A 70 -4.27 0.52 -3.17
N ALA A 71 -5.34 0.09 -2.51
CA ALA A 71 -6.38 0.98 -2.02
C ALA A 71 -5.85 1.98 -0.98
N ALA A 72 -4.96 1.55 -0.07
CA ALA A 72 -4.34 2.43 0.92
C ALA A 72 -3.52 3.55 0.26
N GLY A 73 -2.75 3.21 -0.78
CA GLY A 73 -1.92 4.18 -1.47
C GLY A 73 -2.73 5.16 -2.29
N LEU A 74 -3.76 4.69 -3.00
CA LEU A 74 -4.68 5.58 -3.72
C LEU A 74 -5.44 6.50 -2.76
N LEU A 75 -5.95 6.00 -1.64
CA LEU A 75 -6.67 6.84 -0.67
C LEU A 75 -5.79 7.97 -0.12
N LEU A 76 -4.53 7.68 0.23
CA LEU A 76 -3.59 8.68 0.71
C LEU A 76 -3.15 9.61 -0.42
N GLY A 77 -2.84 9.04 -1.59
CA GLY A 77 -2.34 9.76 -2.76
C GLY A 77 -3.35 10.74 -3.33
N LEU A 78 -4.63 10.36 -3.46
CA LEU A 78 -5.67 11.28 -3.93
C LEU A 78 -5.81 12.49 -3.00
N ARG A 79 -5.73 12.27 -1.67
CA ARG A 79 -5.73 13.36 -0.70
C ARG A 79 -4.51 14.27 -0.85
N ALA A 80 -3.32 13.69 -0.99
CA ALA A 80 -2.08 14.44 -1.21
C ALA A 80 -2.07 15.18 -2.57
N ALA A 81 -2.70 14.60 -3.59
CA ALA A 81 -2.85 15.17 -4.93
C ALA A 81 -3.98 16.23 -5.00
N ASN A 82 -4.78 16.40 -3.95
CA ASN A 82 -5.97 17.25 -3.91
C ASN A 82 -7.01 16.87 -4.98
N LEU A 83 -7.21 15.57 -5.18
CA LEU A 83 -8.28 15.00 -6.00
C LEU A 83 -9.49 14.63 -5.12
N LYS A 84 -10.70 14.78 -5.68
CA LYS A 84 -11.99 14.49 -5.06
C LYS A 84 -12.49 13.07 -5.35
N SER A 85 -11.85 12.36 -6.28
CA SER A 85 -12.15 10.97 -6.61
C SER A 85 -12.24 10.08 -5.37
N GLN A 86 -13.19 9.15 -5.36
CA GLN A 86 -13.40 8.21 -4.25
C GLN A 86 -12.89 6.81 -4.60
N VAL A 87 -12.02 6.24 -3.76
CA VAL A 87 -11.56 4.86 -3.95
C VAL A 87 -12.58 3.89 -3.38
N ILE A 88 -13.04 2.95 -4.22
CA ILE A 88 -13.94 1.87 -3.84
C ILE A 88 -13.16 0.53 -3.81
N PRO A 89 -12.66 0.10 -2.64
CA PRO A 89 -11.94 -1.15 -2.52
C PRO A 89 -12.90 -2.35 -2.55
N VAL A 90 -12.87 -3.12 -3.64
CA VAL A 90 -13.65 -4.34 -3.82
C VAL A 90 -12.90 -5.52 -3.24
N ARG A 91 -13.43 -6.12 -2.17
CA ARG A 91 -12.77 -7.23 -1.47
C ARG A 91 -12.65 -8.47 -2.35
N VAL A 92 -11.44 -9.01 -2.50
CA VAL A 92 -11.17 -10.24 -3.27
C VAL A 92 -10.61 -11.39 -2.42
N THR A 93 -10.44 -11.19 -1.11
CA THR A 93 -9.97 -12.23 -0.18
C THR A 93 -10.80 -12.24 1.12
N GLY A 94 -10.57 -13.22 1.99
CA GLY A 94 -11.32 -13.37 3.24
C GLY A 94 -11.21 -12.16 4.19
N GLN A 95 -12.26 -11.93 4.99
CA GLN A 95 -12.37 -10.78 5.92
C GLN A 95 -11.20 -10.64 6.91
N LYS A 96 -10.48 -11.73 7.21
CA LYS A 96 -9.30 -11.69 8.10
C LYS A 96 -8.13 -10.91 7.50
N LEU A 97 -8.02 -10.86 6.17
CA LEU A 97 -6.95 -10.14 5.47
C LEU A 97 -7.33 -8.71 5.13
N VAL A 98 -8.62 -8.47 4.83
CA VAL A 98 -9.16 -7.16 4.47
C VAL A 98 -9.99 -6.62 5.62
N SER A 99 -9.44 -5.67 6.37
CA SER A 99 -10.12 -5.03 7.50
C SER A 99 -9.89 -3.53 7.54
N VAL A 100 -10.90 -2.79 8.00
CA VAL A 100 -10.81 -1.33 8.19
C VAL A 100 -9.65 -0.97 9.11
N LYS A 101 -9.48 -1.69 10.22
CA LYS A 101 -8.37 -1.47 11.16
C LYS A 101 -7.00 -1.65 10.49
N GLY A 102 -6.85 -2.68 9.65
CA GLY A 102 -5.62 -2.93 8.89
C GLY A 102 -5.34 -1.84 7.86
N MET A 103 -6.37 -1.43 7.11
CA MET A 103 -6.28 -0.33 6.14
C MET A 103 -5.83 0.97 6.81
N VAL A 104 -6.51 1.40 7.89
CA VAL A 104 -6.18 2.62 8.62
C VAL A 104 -4.76 2.58 9.18
N LYS A 105 -4.35 1.43 9.74
CA LYS A 105 -2.99 1.25 10.25
C LYS A 105 -1.94 1.37 9.13
N LEU A 106 -2.21 0.79 7.96
CA LEU A 106 -1.30 0.85 6.81
C LEU A 106 -1.18 2.30 6.31
N ILE A 107 -2.31 2.98 6.08
CA ILE A 107 -2.34 4.40 5.66
C ILE A 107 -1.57 5.28 6.64
N ARG A 108 -1.83 5.16 7.96
CA ARG A 108 -1.13 5.99 8.98
C ARG A 108 0.37 5.78 8.97
N LYS A 109 0.83 4.52 8.83
CA LYS A 109 2.26 4.23 8.78
C LYS A 109 2.91 4.76 7.50
N THR A 110 2.25 4.60 6.35
CA THR A 110 2.71 5.19 5.08
C THR A 110 2.78 6.70 5.19
N ASN A 111 1.73 7.32 5.74
CA ASN A 111 1.68 8.77 5.89
C ASN A 111 2.76 9.28 6.84
N SER A 112 3.00 8.60 7.96
CA SER A 112 4.11 8.95 8.86
C SER A 112 5.48 8.83 8.17
N LEU A 113 5.66 7.84 7.30
CA LEU A 113 6.90 7.71 6.51
C LEU A 113 7.05 8.87 5.52
N LEU A 114 6.02 9.17 4.75
CA LEU A 114 6.05 10.25 3.76
C LEU A 114 6.19 11.62 4.43
N HIS A 115 5.43 11.88 5.49
CA HIS A 115 5.49 13.12 6.26
C HIS A 115 6.86 13.35 6.92
N SER A 116 7.59 12.28 7.26
CA SER A 116 8.97 12.40 7.77
C SER A 116 9.98 12.86 6.71
N LEU A 117 9.64 12.69 5.43
CA LEU A 117 10.47 13.10 4.29
C LEU A 117 10.00 14.42 3.68
N ASP A 118 8.69 14.68 3.73
CA ASP A 118 8.04 15.88 3.20
C ASP A 118 6.85 16.26 4.10
N PRO A 119 6.95 17.34 4.90
CA PRO A 119 5.89 17.79 5.81
C PRO A 119 4.59 18.22 5.13
N SER A 120 4.56 18.36 3.80
CA SER A 120 3.35 18.73 3.06
C SER A 120 2.35 17.57 2.92
N PHE A 121 2.78 16.33 3.17
CA PHE A 121 1.86 15.19 3.19
C PHE A 121 0.81 15.33 4.32
N PRO A 122 -0.46 14.98 4.05
CA PRO A 122 -1.63 15.34 4.88
C PRO A 122 -1.75 14.62 6.23
#